data_AF-A0A1Q6IMS9-F1
#
_entry.id   AF-A0A1Q6IMS9-F1
#
_cell.length_a   1.000
_cell.length_b   1.000
_cell.length_c   1.000
_cell.angle_alpha   90.00
_cell.angle_beta   90.00
_cell.angle_gamma   90.00
#
_symmetry.space_group_name_H-M   'P 1'
#
loop_
_entity.id
_entity.type
_entity.pdbx_description
1 polymer ?
#
loop_
_entity_poly.entity_id
_entity_poly.type
_entity_poly.pdbx_seq_one_letter_code
_entity_poly.pdbx_strand_id
1 'polypeptide(L)'
;MRTFVEKILNAPAGSIVIRRPDIVMSHDNSARIRKIFEEMGGEKLKDAGKLLVVLDRKMTGTTDELIRDYNSIHRFMDEQKVEHFFDCDKGICHEILAGQLKPGGLIVGNDSHTCTAGAFNCMAVGLNKTETAVLWKEGEMWFRVPETIKISLKNRLPEGVYAKDLALWIMGMLREENVAYKSLEFHGEGVPALSIADRMTLANVTAEMGLKSAAFPPDDKLADYFGDYAVQGVWADRDAMYYKEFEVDLAQVIPLVMEVGEINEIKAPGEWGRLEIQQGLIGACASGRLEDLRVVARILDGKKIASGFQLSIVPASREIYLQAIQEGIIDRLVKSGASILGSSCGPCLGSSHMIMADTRRFITTVNSNSMRRLSAIGVEKYVASPATVAMTALTGVLTVEVERTDAKYPYWEMPKVWVTVNEFERRYHNRVWNYGDLNSIACEQLFDEACTYRIAPDNFKAIQPYLLAGLDASFAKNVQVGDLMLGGENFGCGKLLQHAVVGLREAGIKAIIVKSVDRRFFRMAANNGLWIIVAPALVEKYRSGDQIEIDVEDERIFLNREEFKLPFIDTAFTEMIRNGGIY
;
A
#
# COMPACT_ATOMS: atom_id res chain seq x y z
N MET A 1 16.40 15.10 -17.34
CA MET A 1 16.60 13.97 -16.43
C MET A 1 15.53 14.03 -15.35
N ARG A 2 14.44 13.26 -15.54
CA ARG A 2 13.33 13.08 -14.60
C ARG A 2 12.84 11.63 -14.65
N THR A 3 12.49 11.08 -13.49
CA THR A 3 11.83 9.78 -13.37
C THR A 3 10.39 9.84 -13.89
N PHE A 4 9.71 8.69 -14.01
CA PHE A 4 8.31 8.62 -14.43
C PHE A 4 7.41 9.51 -13.56
N VAL A 5 7.50 9.37 -12.23
CA VAL A 5 6.67 10.12 -11.28
C VAL A 5 6.98 11.62 -11.26
N GLU A 6 8.23 12.02 -11.47
CA GLU A 6 8.62 13.44 -11.62
C GLU A 6 8.06 14.06 -12.91
N LYS A 7 7.87 13.26 -13.97
CA LYS A 7 7.19 13.69 -15.19
C LYS A 7 5.68 13.81 -14.99
N ILE A 8 5.03 12.81 -14.40
CA ILE A 8 3.58 12.81 -14.13
C ILE A 8 3.19 13.99 -13.23
N LEU A 9 3.92 14.21 -12.13
CA LEU A 9 3.67 15.33 -11.22
C LEU A 9 4.30 16.65 -11.70
N ASN A 10 5.09 16.64 -12.77
CA ASN A 10 5.79 17.80 -13.35
C ASN A 10 6.59 18.62 -12.32
N ALA A 11 7.32 17.94 -11.43
CA ALA A 11 8.14 18.55 -10.38
C ALA A 11 9.24 17.56 -9.93
N PRO A 12 10.38 18.04 -9.40
CA PRO A 12 11.44 17.15 -8.93
C PRO A 12 11.06 16.43 -7.64
N ALA A 13 11.72 15.31 -7.35
CA ALA A 13 11.50 14.50 -6.16
C ALA A 13 11.58 15.32 -4.86
N GLY A 14 10.76 14.94 -3.89
CA GLY A 14 10.61 15.64 -2.61
C GLY A 14 9.63 16.81 -2.63
N SER A 15 9.36 17.42 -3.79
CA SER A 15 8.46 18.59 -3.92
C SER A 15 7.02 18.26 -3.52
N ILE A 16 6.24 19.24 -3.09
CA ILE A 16 4.80 19.13 -2.85
C ILE A 16 4.06 20.01 -3.85
N VAL A 17 3.09 19.43 -4.57
CA VAL A 17 2.37 20.06 -5.67
C VAL A 17 0.86 19.83 -5.57
N ILE A 18 0.03 20.83 -5.92
CA ILE A 18 -1.40 20.59 -6.16
C ILE A 18 -1.60 19.97 -7.55
N ARG A 19 -2.34 18.86 -7.64
CA ARG A 19 -2.72 18.24 -8.93
C ARG A 19 -4.16 17.75 -8.91
N ARG A 20 -4.78 17.78 -10.09
CA ARG A 20 -6.07 17.15 -10.38
C ARG A 20 -5.83 15.73 -10.91
N PRO A 21 -6.24 14.67 -10.20
CA PRO A 21 -6.19 13.30 -10.71
C PRO A 21 -6.97 13.13 -12.01
N ASP A 22 -6.68 12.09 -12.77
CA ASP A 22 -7.46 11.68 -13.94
C ASP A 22 -8.63 10.79 -13.56
N ILE A 23 -8.45 9.91 -12.58
CA ILE A 23 -9.51 9.09 -11.98
C ILE A 23 -9.38 9.14 -10.46
N VAL A 24 -10.51 9.33 -9.78
CA VAL A 24 -10.69 9.19 -8.33
C VAL A 24 -11.53 7.93 -8.10
N MET A 25 -10.87 6.81 -7.81
CA MET A 25 -11.52 5.53 -7.52
C MET A 25 -12.04 5.50 -6.07
N SER A 26 -13.29 5.09 -5.89
CA SER A 26 -13.85 4.71 -4.60
C SER A 26 -14.57 3.37 -4.70
N HIS A 27 -14.99 2.83 -3.56
CA HIS A 27 -15.67 1.54 -3.46
C HIS A 27 -16.79 1.61 -2.40
N ASP A 28 -17.10 0.53 -1.69
CA ASP A 28 -18.11 0.49 -0.61
C ASP A 28 -17.93 1.60 0.46
N ASN A 29 -16.69 2.09 0.67
CA ASN A 29 -16.42 3.21 1.57
C ASN A 29 -17.11 4.53 1.14
N SER A 30 -17.65 4.62 -0.08
CA SER A 30 -18.34 5.81 -0.63
C SER A 30 -19.47 6.31 0.26
N ALA A 31 -20.19 5.43 0.98
CA ALA A 31 -21.24 5.83 1.92
C ALA A 31 -20.69 6.66 3.09
N ARG A 32 -19.44 6.42 3.51
CA ARG A 32 -18.75 7.16 4.57
C ARG A 32 -18.03 8.39 4.03
N ILE A 33 -17.48 8.31 2.81
CA ILE A 33 -16.88 9.46 2.12
C ILE A 33 -17.94 10.53 1.84
N ARG A 34 -19.15 10.13 1.42
CA ARG A 34 -20.32 11.02 1.26
C ARG A 34 -20.58 11.85 2.51
N LYS A 35 -20.61 11.22 3.70
CA LYS A 35 -20.85 11.93 4.98
C LYS A 35 -19.78 12.98 5.26
N ILE A 36 -18.50 12.62 5.08
CA ILE A 36 -17.38 13.57 5.25
C ILE A 36 -17.47 14.71 4.23
N PHE A 37 -17.82 14.39 2.98
CA PHE A 37 -18.02 15.39 1.92
C PHE A 37 -19.15 16.37 2.28
N GLU A 38 -20.30 15.87 2.77
CA GLU A 38 -21.42 16.69 3.27
C GLU A 38 -21.02 17.53 4.50
N GLU A 39 -20.31 16.94 5.47
CA GLU A 39 -19.77 17.63 6.66
C GLU A 39 -18.79 18.76 6.29
N MET A 40 -18.02 18.61 5.22
CA MET A 40 -17.13 19.63 4.67
C MET A 40 -17.86 20.70 3.83
N GLY A 41 -19.20 20.70 3.82
CA GLY A 41 -20.03 21.62 3.03
C GLY A 41 -20.09 21.29 1.53
N GLY A 42 -19.85 20.04 1.16
CA GLY A 42 -19.98 19.55 -0.21
C GLY A 42 -21.44 19.22 -0.55
N GLU A 43 -22.00 19.91 -1.53
CA GLU A 43 -23.35 19.65 -2.07
C GLU A 43 -23.32 18.90 -3.42
N LYS A 44 -22.35 19.26 -4.28
CA LYS A 44 -22.20 18.70 -5.63
C LYS A 44 -20.75 18.33 -5.89
N LEU A 45 -20.52 17.17 -6.52
CA LEU A 45 -19.20 16.74 -6.97
C LEU A 45 -18.60 17.79 -7.92
N LYS A 46 -17.33 18.15 -7.71
CA LYS A 46 -16.58 19.05 -8.60
C LYS A 46 -16.52 18.51 -10.03
N ASP A 47 -16.30 17.20 -10.15
CA ASP A 47 -16.18 16.48 -11.42
C ASP A 47 -16.65 15.03 -11.26
N ALA A 48 -17.91 14.77 -11.60
CA ALA A 48 -18.50 13.44 -11.58
C ALA A 48 -17.91 12.51 -12.67
N GLY A 49 -17.35 13.05 -13.76
CA GLY A 49 -16.76 12.27 -14.84
C GLY A 49 -15.41 11.64 -14.48
N LYS A 50 -14.76 12.13 -13.43
CA LYS A 50 -13.52 11.56 -12.88
C LYS A 50 -13.75 10.62 -11.69
N LEU A 51 -14.96 10.57 -11.14
CA LEU A 51 -15.29 9.66 -10.05
C LEU A 51 -15.66 8.29 -10.63
N LEU A 52 -14.89 7.27 -10.24
CA LEU A 52 -15.17 5.87 -10.54
C LEU A 52 -15.50 5.15 -9.24
N VAL A 53 -16.67 4.50 -9.15
CA VAL A 53 -17.11 3.79 -7.93
C VAL A 53 -17.42 2.34 -8.26
N VAL A 54 -16.79 1.41 -7.55
CA VAL A 54 -17.04 -0.03 -7.69
C VAL A 54 -17.47 -0.62 -6.37
N LEU A 55 -18.69 -1.15 -6.27
CA LEU A 55 -19.12 -1.95 -5.13
C LEU A 55 -18.53 -3.35 -5.30
N ASP A 56 -17.65 -3.80 -4.41
CA ASP A 56 -16.92 -5.07 -4.59
C ASP A 56 -17.01 -6.06 -3.43
N ARG A 57 -17.75 -5.73 -2.37
CA ARG A 57 -18.23 -6.72 -1.39
C ARG A 57 -19.45 -7.45 -1.94
N LYS A 58 -19.42 -8.79 -1.93
CA LYS A 58 -20.59 -9.58 -2.31
C LYS A 58 -21.63 -9.65 -1.20
N MET A 59 -22.89 -9.57 -1.61
CA MET A 59 -24.07 -9.41 -0.74
C MET A 59 -24.49 -10.66 0.05
N THR A 60 -23.73 -11.76 0.01
CA THR A 60 -24.09 -13.01 0.69
C THR A 60 -23.77 -12.94 2.19
N GLY A 61 -24.80 -12.75 3.02
CA GLY A 61 -24.67 -12.68 4.48
C GLY A 61 -24.51 -11.26 5.04
N THR A 62 -24.91 -10.22 4.28
CA THR A 62 -24.75 -8.82 4.70
C THR A 62 -25.72 -8.39 5.80
N THR A 63 -25.26 -7.49 6.65
CA THR A 63 -26.08 -6.80 7.66
C THR A 63 -26.95 -5.70 7.03
N ASP A 64 -28.05 -5.35 7.72
CA ASP A 64 -28.88 -4.19 7.42
C ASP A 64 -28.09 -2.89 7.20
N GLU A 65 -26.99 -2.70 7.95
CA GLU A 65 -26.12 -1.52 7.86
C GLU A 65 -25.48 -1.41 6.48
N LEU A 66 -24.89 -2.50 5.97
CA LEU A 66 -24.23 -2.50 4.67
C LEU A 66 -25.23 -2.31 3.52
N ILE A 67 -26.43 -2.87 3.65
CA ILE A 67 -27.53 -2.65 2.69
C ILE A 67 -27.97 -1.17 2.69
N ARG A 68 -28.03 -0.51 3.86
CA ARG A 68 -28.34 0.93 3.95
C ARG A 68 -27.22 1.78 3.34
N ASP A 69 -25.95 1.45 3.57
CA ASP A 69 -24.80 2.12 2.97
C ASP A 69 -24.84 1.99 1.43
N TYR A 70 -25.08 0.80 0.88
CA TYR A 70 -25.24 0.58 -0.57
C TYR A 70 -26.38 1.42 -1.15
N ASN A 71 -27.57 1.36 -0.55
CA ASN A 71 -28.72 2.18 -0.99
C ASN A 71 -28.43 3.69 -0.90
N SER A 72 -27.57 4.13 0.01
CA SER A 72 -27.11 5.53 0.11
C SER A 72 -26.14 5.90 -1.01
N ILE A 73 -25.27 4.97 -1.41
CA ILE A 73 -24.35 5.13 -2.55
C ILE A 73 -25.14 5.21 -3.85
N HIS A 74 -26.06 4.27 -4.13
CA HIS A 74 -26.91 4.30 -5.34
C HIS A 74 -27.59 5.67 -5.52
N ARG A 75 -28.32 6.13 -4.50
CA ARG A 75 -28.97 7.45 -4.54
C ARG A 75 -27.96 8.58 -4.81
N PHE A 76 -26.80 8.56 -4.16
CA PHE A 76 -25.79 9.59 -4.37
C PHE A 76 -25.19 9.56 -5.79
N MET A 77 -24.94 8.38 -6.35
CA MET A 77 -24.44 8.23 -7.73
C MET A 77 -25.47 8.75 -8.74
N ASP A 78 -26.75 8.44 -8.53
CA ASP A 78 -27.88 8.93 -9.35
C ASP A 78 -28.06 10.46 -9.21
N GLU A 79 -28.08 10.97 -7.98
CA GLU A 79 -28.18 12.40 -7.63
C GLU A 79 -27.07 13.23 -8.29
N GLN A 80 -25.82 12.73 -8.22
CA GLN A 80 -24.63 13.41 -8.73
C GLN A 80 -24.34 13.10 -10.21
N LYS A 81 -25.07 12.15 -10.82
CA LYS A 81 -24.91 11.68 -12.21
C LYS A 81 -23.52 11.12 -12.50
N VAL A 82 -23.06 10.18 -11.67
CA VAL A 82 -21.77 9.50 -11.84
C VAL A 82 -21.91 8.39 -12.88
N GLU A 83 -21.29 8.54 -14.04
CA GLU A 83 -21.37 7.58 -15.16
C GLU A 83 -20.54 6.31 -14.90
N HIS A 84 -19.38 6.43 -14.26
CA HIS A 84 -18.47 5.32 -13.96
C HIS A 84 -18.82 4.60 -12.65
N PHE A 85 -20.09 4.24 -12.48
CA PHE A 85 -20.59 3.47 -11.34
C PHE A 85 -20.79 1.99 -11.70
N PHE A 86 -20.18 1.10 -10.92
CA PHE A 86 -20.14 -0.33 -11.14
C PHE A 86 -20.65 -1.08 -9.89
N ASP A 87 -21.72 -1.84 -10.05
CA ASP A 87 -22.40 -2.56 -8.98
C ASP A 87 -21.66 -3.87 -8.58
N CYS A 88 -22.09 -4.49 -7.48
CA CYS A 88 -21.56 -5.70 -6.87
C CYS A 88 -21.68 -6.98 -7.73
N ASP A 89 -22.18 -6.86 -8.96
CA ASP A 89 -22.17 -7.91 -9.97
C ASP A 89 -20.93 -7.87 -10.88
N LYS A 90 -20.13 -6.78 -10.88
CA LYS A 90 -19.04 -6.57 -11.87
C LYS A 90 -17.74 -7.27 -11.50
N GLY A 91 -17.22 -7.05 -10.30
CA GLY A 91 -15.90 -7.56 -9.90
C GLY A 91 -15.21 -6.67 -8.89
N ILE A 92 -13.91 -6.89 -8.73
CA ILE A 92 -13.06 -6.19 -7.76
C ILE A 92 -12.62 -4.84 -8.29
N CYS A 93 -12.62 -3.80 -7.46
CA CYS A 93 -12.41 -2.40 -7.88
C CYS A 93 -11.17 -2.19 -8.75
N HIS A 94 -10.03 -2.80 -8.41
CA HIS A 94 -8.79 -2.68 -9.20
C HIS A 94 -8.82 -3.37 -10.57
N GLU A 95 -9.61 -4.43 -10.71
CA GLU A 95 -9.78 -5.16 -11.97
C GLU A 95 -10.75 -4.41 -12.89
N ILE A 96 -11.81 -3.81 -12.33
CA ILE A 96 -12.73 -2.94 -13.07
C ILE A 96 -12.06 -1.62 -13.46
N LEU A 97 -11.24 -1.05 -12.56
CA LEU A 97 -10.44 0.14 -12.82
C LEU A 97 -9.50 -0.06 -14.02
N ALA A 98 -8.86 -1.24 -14.14
CA ALA A 98 -7.91 -1.54 -15.20
C ALA A 98 -8.45 -1.24 -16.62
N GLY A 99 -9.70 -1.64 -16.89
CA GLY A 99 -10.38 -1.37 -18.17
C GLY A 99 -10.79 0.09 -18.40
N GLN A 100 -10.47 1.00 -17.49
CA GLN A 100 -10.76 2.44 -17.58
C GLN A 100 -9.48 3.31 -17.56
N LEU A 101 -8.30 2.69 -17.41
CA LEU A 101 -7.02 3.39 -17.32
C LEU A 101 -6.54 3.88 -18.68
N LYS A 102 -5.73 4.95 -18.64
CA LYS A 102 -4.99 5.48 -19.79
C LYS A 102 -3.52 5.66 -19.40
N PRO A 103 -2.55 5.17 -20.20
CA PRO A 103 -1.13 5.37 -19.94
C PRO A 103 -0.78 6.85 -19.71
N GLY A 104 0.12 7.12 -18.77
CA GLY A 104 0.48 8.47 -18.35
C GLY A 104 -0.51 9.15 -17.39
N GLY A 105 -1.55 8.47 -16.90
CA GLY A 105 -2.53 9.05 -15.98
C GLY A 105 -2.08 9.14 -14.51
N LEU A 106 -2.58 10.15 -13.78
CA LEU A 106 -2.52 10.23 -12.32
C LEU A 106 -3.80 9.64 -11.72
N ILE A 107 -3.69 8.44 -11.14
CA ILE A 107 -4.81 7.66 -10.62
C ILE A 107 -4.76 7.68 -9.09
N VAL A 108 -5.88 7.97 -8.46
CA VAL A 108 -5.98 7.96 -6.99
C VAL A 108 -7.18 7.15 -6.55
N GLY A 109 -7.18 6.64 -5.32
CA GLY A 109 -8.38 5.98 -4.81
C GLY A 109 -8.37 5.60 -3.36
N ASN A 110 -9.56 5.38 -2.78
CA ASN A 110 -9.74 5.06 -1.36
C ASN A 110 -9.38 3.62 -0.96
N ASP A 111 -8.44 3.01 -1.68
CA ASP A 111 -7.86 1.72 -1.30
C ASP A 111 -6.33 1.70 -1.53
N SER A 112 -5.60 1.01 -0.65
CA SER A 112 -4.14 0.89 -0.69
C SER A 112 -3.60 0.25 -1.96
N HIS A 113 -4.34 -0.71 -2.52
CA HIS A 113 -3.97 -1.52 -3.67
C HIS A 113 -4.36 -0.87 -5.01
N THR A 114 -4.84 0.38 -4.99
CA THR A 114 -4.98 1.24 -6.18
C THR A 114 -3.67 1.32 -6.99
N CYS A 115 -2.51 1.14 -6.32
CA CYS A 115 -1.19 1.00 -6.96
C CYS A 115 -1.11 -0.06 -8.07
N THR A 116 -2.06 -1.02 -8.13
CA THR A 116 -2.23 -1.96 -9.27
C THR A 116 -2.27 -1.26 -10.63
N ALA A 117 -2.81 -0.03 -10.70
CA ALA A 117 -2.85 0.78 -11.91
C ALA A 117 -1.44 1.09 -12.49
N GLY A 118 -0.38 0.94 -11.69
CA GLY A 118 1.01 1.03 -12.14
C GLY A 118 1.41 0.07 -13.25
N ALA A 119 0.69 -1.06 -13.39
CA ALA A 119 0.85 -2.00 -14.49
C ALA A 119 0.52 -1.40 -15.87
N PHE A 120 -0.29 -0.33 -15.88
CA PHE A 120 -0.82 0.33 -17.08
C PHE A 120 -0.13 1.67 -17.35
N ASN A 121 1.12 1.81 -16.90
CA ASN A 121 1.90 3.04 -17.03
C ASN A 121 1.22 4.27 -16.38
N CYS A 122 0.51 4.07 -15.28
CA CYS A 122 -0.11 5.15 -14.48
C CYS A 122 0.66 5.41 -13.18
N MET A 123 0.72 6.66 -12.72
CA MET A 123 1.10 6.92 -11.32
C MET A 123 -0.13 6.68 -10.45
N ALA A 124 -0.01 5.81 -9.45
CA ALA A 124 -1.17 5.29 -8.74
C ALA A 124 -1.03 5.46 -7.22
N VAL A 125 -2.02 6.11 -6.60
CA VAL A 125 -1.93 6.60 -5.22
C VAL A 125 -3.14 6.18 -4.37
N GLY A 126 -2.90 5.34 -3.36
CA GLY A 126 -3.86 5.08 -2.29
C GLY A 126 -4.06 6.30 -1.39
N LEU A 127 -5.34 6.57 -1.06
CA LEU A 127 -5.86 7.71 -0.29
C LEU A 127 -6.71 7.26 0.90
N ASN A 128 -6.84 8.13 1.91
CA ASN A 128 -7.84 7.96 2.97
C ASN A 128 -9.22 8.54 2.58
N LYS A 129 -10.23 8.37 3.44
CA LYS A 129 -11.62 8.78 3.14
C LYS A 129 -11.77 10.29 3.04
N THR A 130 -11.15 11.04 3.96
CA THR A 130 -11.12 12.51 3.97
C THR A 130 -10.48 13.07 2.71
N GLU A 131 -9.31 12.56 2.33
CA GLU A 131 -8.62 12.97 1.09
C GLU A 131 -9.48 12.72 -0.16
N THR A 132 -10.28 11.65 -0.14
CA THR A 132 -11.23 11.35 -1.23
C THR A 132 -12.43 12.31 -1.22
N ALA A 133 -12.95 12.68 -0.05
CA ALA A 133 -14.00 13.69 0.09
C ALA A 133 -13.52 15.09 -0.35
N VAL A 134 -12.27 15.46 -0.06
CA VAL A 134 -11.64 16.69 -0.55
C VAL A 134 -11.57 16.70 -2.07
N LEU A 135 -11.17 15.60 -2.70
CA LEU A 135 -11.20 15.48 -4.16
C LEU A 135 -12.61 15.54 -4.75
N TRP A 136 -13.61 15.01 -4.05
CA TRP A 136 -15.02 15.14 -4.45
C TRP A 136 -15.49 16.61 -4.42
N LYS A 137 -15.01 17.40 -3.45
CA LYS A 137 -15.38 18.82 -3.26
C LYS A 137 -14.58 19.79 -4.14
N GLU A 138 -13.25 19.65 -4.17
CA GLU A 138 -12.34 20.61 -4.80
C GLU A 138 -11.85 20.16 -6.18
N GLY A 139 -11.84 18.84 -6.45
CA GLY A 139 -11.36 18.24 -7.70
C GLY A 139 -9.84 18.04 -7.79
N GLU A 140 -9.08 18.68 -6.92
CA GLU A 140 -7.62 18.58 -6.85
C GLU A 140 -7.15 18.50 -5.39
N MET A 141 -5.92 18.00 -5.18
CA MET A 141 -5.31 17.95 -3.87
C MET A 141 -3.78 17.98 -3.95
N TRP A 142 -3.13 18.03 -2.78
CA TRP A 142 -1.69 17.99 -2.67
C TRP A 142 -1.10 16.58 -2.84
N PHE A 143 0.05 16.50 -3.51
CA PHE A 143 0.87 15.30 -3.69
C PHE A 143 2.33 15.64 -3.45
N ARG A 144 3.02 14.85 -2.62
CA ARG A 144 4.49 14.91 -2.56
C ARG A 144 5.04 14.03 -3.68
N VAL A 145 5.98 14.56 -4.47
CA VAL A 145 6.70 13.80 -5.50
C VAL A 145 7.62 12.79 -4.80
N PRO A 146 7.43 11.48 -5.01
CA PRO A 146 8.23 10.47 -4.33
C PRO A 146 9.59 10.30 -5.01
N GLU A 147 10.64 10.13 -4.20
CA GLU A 147 11.92 9.61 -4.66
C GLU A 147 11.71 8.22 -5.29
N THR A 148 12.48 7.87 -6.32
CA THR A 148 12.23 6.65 -7.11
C THR A 148 13.35 5.63 -6.95
N ILE A 149 12.98 4.38 -6.71
CA ILE A 149 13.84 3.19 -6.76
C ILE A 149 13.67 2.53 -8.13
N LYS A 150 14.76 2.13 -8.76
CA LYS A 150 14.75 1.38 -10.02
C LYS A 150 15.06 -0.08 -9.74
N ILE A 151 14.27 -0.99 -10.33
CA ILE A 151 14.60 -2.42 -10.39
C ILE A 151 14.77 -2.80 -11.86
N SER A 152 15.98 -3.19 -12.24
CA SER A 152 16.29 -3.71 -13.57
C SER A 152 16.12 -5.23 -13.58
N LEU A 153 15.14 -5.73 -14.33
CA LEU A 153 14.88 -7.16 -14.50
C LEU A 153 15.68 -7.70 -15.68
N LYS A 154 16.36 -8.84 -15.48
CA LYS A 154 17.09 -9.59 -16.53
C LYS A 154 16.52 -10.98 -16.71
N ASN A 155 16.79 -11.60 -17.87
CA ASN A 155 16.34 -12.96 -18.20
C ASN A 155 14.81 -13.12 -18.08
N ARG A 156 14.34 -14.31 -17.67
CA ARG A 156 12.91 -14.66 -17.53
C ARG A 156 12.71 -15.54 -16.30
N LEU A 157 11.50 -15.53 -15.74
CA LEU A 157 11.12 -16.43 -14.65
C LEU A 157 11.21 -17.90 -15.12
N PRO A 158 11.75 -18.82 -14.30
CA PRO A 158 11.73 -20.26 -14.59
C PRO A 158 10.31 -20.82 -14.63
N GLU A 159 10.14 -21.98 -15.28
CA GLU A 159 8.90 -22.75 -15.17
C GLU A 159 8.62 -23.12 -13.69
N GLY A 160 7.36 -23.02 -13.27
CA GLY A 160 6.93 -23.22 -11.88
C GLY A 160 7.14 -22.01 -10.96
N VAL A 161 7.64 -20.88 -11.47
CA VAL A 161 7.83 -19.62 -10.72
C VAL A 161 6.97 -18.52 -11.34
N TYR A 162 6.22 -17.78 -10.51
CA TYR A 162 5.18 -16.86 -10.97
C TYR A 162 5.39 -15.45 -10.39
N ALA A 163 4.67 -14.45 -10.91
CA ALA A 163 4.84 -13.05 -10.49
C ALA A 163 4.65 -12.79 -8.99
N LYS A 164 3.86 -13.62 -8.29
CA LYS A 164 3.73 -13.54 -6.82
C LYS A 164 5.02 -13.96 -6.10
N ASP A 165 5.76 -14.93 -6.63
CA ASP A 165 7.05 -15.34 -6.08
C ASP A 165 8.09 -14.23 -6.27
N LEU A 166 8.13 -13.61 -7.46
CA LEU A 166 8.94 -12.41 -7.72
C LEU A 166 8.53 -11.23 -6.81
N ALA A 167 7.24 -11.06 -6.53
CA ALA A 167 6.78 -10.01 -5.62
C ALA A 167 7.27 -10.22 -4.17
N LEU A 168 7.29 -11.47 -3.69
CA LEU A 168 7.86 -11.84 -2.39
C LEU A 168 9.40 -11.70 -2.38
N TRP A 169 10.07 -12.03 -3.49
CA TRP A 169 11.51 -11.82 -3.66
C TRP A 169 11.89 -10.34 -3.55
N ILE A 170 11.14 -9.46 -4.24
CA ILE A 170 11.38 -8.02 -4.15
C ILE A 170 11.02 -7.51 -2.74
N MET A 171 9.98 -8.04 -2.11
CA MET A 171 9.57 -7.65 -0.75
C MET A 171 10.65 -7.93 0.30
N GLY A 172 11.30 -9.11 0.26
CA GLY A 172 12.40 -9.39 1.18
C GLY A 172 13.70 -8.68 0.82
N MET A 173 14.04 -8.58 -0.48
CA MET A 173 15.21 -7.82 -0.95
C MET A 173 15.16 -6.34 -0.52
N LEU A 174 13.98 -5.72 -0.52
CA LEU A 174 13.79 -4.32 -0.12
C LEU A 174 13.48 -4.13 1.38
N ARG A 175 13.54 -5.18 2.21
CA ARG A 175 13.02 -5.14 3.59
C ARG A 175 13.81 -4.26 4.55
N GLU A 176 15.14 -4.24 4.39
CA GLU A 176 16.04 -3.37 5.16
C GLU A 176 16.22 -1.99 4.52
N GLU A 177 15.73 -1.82 3.29
CA GLU A 177 15.86 -0.61 2.52
C GLU A 177 14.83 0.44 2.96
N ASN A 178 15.23 1.71 2.94
CA ASN A 178 14.38 2.85 3.27
C ASN A 178 13.41 3.13 2.11
N VAL A 179 12.44 2.24 1.86
CA VAL A 179 11.50 2.31 0.72
C VAL A 179 10.20 3.07 1.02
N ALA A 180 9.98 3.48 2.27
CA ALA A 180 8.78 4.22 2.68
C ALA A 180 8.60 5.51 1.85
N TYR A 181 7.36 5.73 1.39
CA TYR A 181 6.94 6.80 0.45
C TYR A 181 7.52 6.69 -0.98
N LYS A 182 8.55 5.88 -1.24
CA LYS A 182 9.22 5.89 -2.55
C LYS A 182 8.35 5.28 -3.65
N SER A 183 8.61 5.69 -4.89
CA SER A 183 8.07 5.02 -6.07
C SER A 183 9.02 3.92 -6.53
N LEU A 184 8.50 2.90 -7.19
CA LEU A 184 9.31 1.83 -7.79
C LEU A 184 9.08 1.79 -9.31
N GLU A 185 10.15 1.84 -10.08
CA GLU A 185 10.09 1.65 -11.54
C GLU A 185 10.74 0.34 -11.96
N PHE A 186 10.03 -0.42 -12.79
CA PHE A 186 10.54 -1.65 -13.39
C PHE A 186 11.16 -1.36 -14.76
N HIS A 187 12.44 -1.69 -14.89
CA HIS A 187 13.27 -1.49 -16.09
C HIS A 187 13.88 -2.82 -16.54
N GLY A 188 14.59 -2.82 -17.67
CA GLY A 188 15.38 -3.96 -18.14
C GLY A 188 14.65 -4.92 -19.08
N GLU A 189 15.43 -5.76 -19.74
CA GLU A 189 14.99 -6.72 -20.77
C GLU A 189 14.04 -7.81 -20.28
N GLY A 190 13.95 -8.03 -18.96
CA GLY A 190 12.99 -8.96 -18.35
C GLY A 190 11.57 -8.42 -18.29
N VAL A 191 11.35 -7.10 -18.39
CA VAL A 191 9.99 -6.51 -18.28
C VAL A 191 9.04 -6.94 -19.40
N PRO A 192 9.44 -6.99 -20.69
CA PRO A 192 8.60 -7.53 -21.77
C PRO A 192 8.25 -9.03 -21.63
N ALA A 193 8.92 -9.78 -20.75
CA ALA A 193 8.59 -11.17 -20.47
C ALA A 193 7.41 -11.34 -19.49
N LEU A 194 7.04 -10.29 -18.76
CA LEU A 194 5.92 -10.27 -17.82
C LEU A 194 4.61 -9.88 -18.52
N SER A 195 3.53 -10.63 -18.30
CA SER A 195 2.19 -10.27 -18.76
C SER A 195 1.64 -9.04 -18.00
N ILE A 196 0.56 -8.43 -18.48
CA ILE A 196 -0.10 -7.37 -17.71
C ILE A 196 -0.64 -7.90 -16.38
N ALA A 197 -1.08 -9.16 -16.30
CA ALA A 197 -1.50 -9.79 -15.04
C ALA A 197 -0.32 -9.96 -14.04
N ASP A 198 0.87 -10.31 -14.54
CA ASP A 198 2.10 -10.35 -13.74
C ASP A 198 2.44 -8.96 -13.19
N ARG A 199 2.41 -7.94 -14.05
CA ARG A 199 2.68 -6.53 -13.69
C ARG A 199 1.68 -6.00 -12.68
N MET A 200 0.39 -6.35 -12.82
CA MET A 200 -0.65 -6.04 -11.85
C MET A 200 -0.33 -6.67 -10.50
N THR A 201 0.08 -7.94 -10.47
CA THR A 201 0.49 -8.63 -9.23
C THR A 201 1.64 -7.93 -8.53
N LEU A 202 2.69 -7.57 -9.28
CA LEU A 202 3.87 -6.86 -8.76
C LEU A 202 3.51 -5.46 -8.23
N ALA A 203 2.80 -4.66 -9.04
CA ALA A 203 2.37 -3.31 -8.67
C ALA A 203 1.45 -3.33 -7.45
N ASN A 204 0.54 -4.30 -7.36
CA ASN A 204 -0.39 -4.50 -6.25
C ASN A 204 0.34 -4.80 -4.92
N VAL A 205 1.31 -5.72 -4.91
CA VAL A 205 2.04 -6.10 -3.68
C VAL A 205 2.92 -4.98 -3.14
N THR A 206 3.31 -3.98 -3.94
CA THR A 206 4.12 -2.84 -3.46
C THR A 206 3.45 -2.03 -2.33
N ALA A 207 2.11 -2.07 -2.22
CA ALA A 207 1.37 -1.49 -1.10
C ALA A 207 1.77 -2.08 0.27
N GLU A 208 2.15 -3.37 0.28
CA GLU A 208 2.60 -4.12 1.47
C GLU A 208 4.00 -3.70 1.93
N MET A 209 4.82 -3.17 1.01
CA MET A 209 6.19 -2.70 1.24
C MET A 209 6.25 -1.25 1.76
N GLY A 210 5.12 -0.53 1.78
CA GLY A 210 5.09 0.90 2.14
C GLY A 210 5.54 1.87 1.02
N LEU A 211 5.78 1.37 -0.20
CA LEU A 211 5.98 2.15 -1.41
C LEU A 211 4.73 2.97 -1.76
N LYS A 212 4.87 4.14 -2.38
CA LYS A 212 3.73 5.02 -2.72
C LYS A 212 3.06 4.61 -4.03
N SER A 213 3.85 4.28 -5.05
CA SER A 213 3.43 3.82 -6.38
C SER A 213 4.44 2.81 -6.91
N ALA A 214 4.04 2.01 -7.89
CA ALA A 214 4.95 1.30 -8.78
C ALA A 214 4.57 1.63 -10.23
N ALA A 215 5.47 1.44 -11.20
CA ALA A 215 5.20 1.71 -12.60
C ALA A 215 5.99 0.80 -13.55
N PHE A 216 5.35 0.49 -14.68
CA PHE A 216 5.92 -0.22 -15.82
C PHE A 216 5.93 0.68 -17.08
N PRO A 217 6.83 0.44 -18.04
CA PRO A 217 6.90 1.21 -19.28
C PRO A 217 5.65 1.03 -20.15
N PRO A 218 5.32 2.01 -21.01
CA PRO A 218 4.29 1.87 -22.03
C PRO A 218 4.88 1.10 -23.22
N ASP A 219 4.88 -0.23 -23.12
CA ASP A 219 5.49 -1.14 -24.10
C ASP A 219 4.46 -1.98 -24.87
N ASP A 220 4.95 -2.82 -25.77
CA ASP A 220 4.12 -3.67 -26.65
C ASP A 220 3.15 -4.57 -25.87
N LYS A 221 3.50 -4.99 -24.64
CA LYS A 221 2.59 -5.76 -23.77
C LYS A 221 1.38 -4.96 -23.31
N LEU A 222 1.54 -3.66 -23.14
CA LEU A 222 0.44 -2.77 -22.80
C LEU A 222 -0.40 -2.44 -24.05
N ALA A 223 0.21 -2.35 -25.22
CA ALA A 223 -0.50 -2.22 -26.50
C ALA A 223 -1.32 -3.48 -26.84
N ASP A 224 -0.73 -4.67 -26.73
CA ASP A 224 -1.40 -5.98 -26.86
C ASP A 224 -2.65 -6.06 -25.98
N TYR A 225 -2.57 -5.58 -24.73
CA TYR A 225 -3.68 -5.62 -23.77
C TYR A 225 -4.84 -4.71 -24.15
N PHE A 226 -4.57 -3.50 -24.64
CA PHE A 226 -5.62 -2.58 -25.11
C PHE A 226 -6.13 -2.92 -26.52
N GLY A 227 -5.46 -3.82 -27.25
CA GLY A 227 -5.77 -4.15 -28.64
C GLY A 227 -5.30 -3.09 -29.64
N ASP A 228 -4.33 -2.26 -29.24
CA ASP A 228 -3.78 -1.16 -30.03
C ASP A 228 -2.44 -1.56 -30.69
N TYR A 229 -2.06 -0.86 -31.76
CA TYR A 229 -0.74 -1.06 -32.39
C TYR A 229 0.42 -0.53 -31.54
N ALA A 230 0.19 0.54 -30.77
CA ALA A 230 1.15 1.14 -29.87
C ALA A 230 0.43 2.03 -28.84
N VAL A 231 0.97 2.13 -27.63
CA VAL A 231 0.43 3.00 -26.56
C VAL A 231 1.24 4.29 -26.43
N GLN A 232 0.54 5.42 -26.32
CA GLN A 232 1.16 6.70 -25.95
C GLN A 232 1.11 6.86 -24.44
N GLY A 233 2.26 6.65 -23.77
CA GLY A 233 2.41 6.81 -22.33
C GLY A 233 3.57 7.72 -21.94
N VAL A 234 3.86 7.77 -20.64
CA VAL A 234 4.97 8.55 -20.06
C VAL A 234 6.00 7.58 -19.53
N TRP A 235 7.30 7.84 -19.77
CA TRP A 235 8.37 7.06 -19.15
C TRP A 235 9.54 7.93 -18.72
N ALA A 236 10.38 7.44 -17.81
CA ALA A 236 11.55 8.15 -17.31
C ALA A 236 12.51 8.59 -18.43
N ASP A 237 13.28 9.64 -18.19
CA ASP A 237 14.41 9.98 -19.07
C ASP A 237 15.47 8.87 -19.04
N ARG A 238 16.21 8.71 -20.14
CA ARG A 238 17.31 7.73 -20.25
C ARG A 238 18.40 7.92 -19.18
N ASP A 239 18.56 9.15 -18.71
CA ASP A 239 19.53 9.62 -17.73
C ASP A 239 18.88 10.01 -16.39
N ALA A 240 17.63 9.59 -16.13
CA ALA A 240 16.92 9.86 -14.88
C ALA A 240 17.73 9.40 -13.66
N MET A 241 17.73 10.22 -12.60
CA MET A 241 18.43 9.92 -11.35
C MET A 241 17.51 9.17 -10.40
N TYR A 242 17.97 8.03 -9.90
CA TYR A 242 17.24 7.20 -8.94
C TYR A 242 17.84 7.32 -7.55
N TYR A 243 17.00 7.19 -6.52
CA TYR A 243 17.44 7.13 -5.12
C TYR A 243 18.31 5.89 -4.87
N LYS A 244 17.93 4.76 -5.48
CA LYS A 244 18.70 3.51 -5.46
C LYS A 244 18.34 2.68 -6.68
N GLU A 245 19.31 1.94 -7.21
CA GLU A 245 19.13 1.01 -8.31
C GLU A 245 19.42 -0.41 -7.82
N PHE A 246 18.56 -1.36 -8.20
CA PHE A 246 18.73 -2.79 -7.98
C PHE A 246 18.66 -3.53 -9.31
N GLU A 247 19.26 -4.72 -9.34
CA GLU A 247 19.16 -5.65 -10.45
C GLU A 247 18.62 -6.99 -9.94
N VAL A 248 17.65 -7.57 -10.64
CA VAL A 248 17.08 -8.88 -10.32
C VAL A 248 17.18 -9.76 -11.56
N ASP A 249 17.97 -10.82 -11.45
CA ASP A 249 17.98 -11.90 -12.43
C ASP A 249 16.77 -12.80 -12.21
N LEU A 250 15.79 -12.72 -13.13
CA LEU A 250 14.55 -13.48 -13.01
C LEU A 250 14.79 -15.00 -12.99
N ALA A 251 15.89 -15.50 -13.59
CA ALA A 251 16.19 -16.93 -13.63
C ALA A 251 16.57 -17.52 -12.26
N GLN A 252 17.01 -16.66 -11.33
CA GLN A 252 17.40 -17.04 -9.97
C GLN A 252 16.21 -17.06 -9.00
N VAL A 253 15.08 -16.43 -9.36
CA VAL A 253 13.87 -16.43 -8.54
C VAL A 253 13.36 -17.86 -8.37
N ILE A 254 12.94 -18.17 -7.15
CA ILE A 254 12.41 -19.46 -6.72
C ILE A 254 10.97 -19.29 -6.21
N PRO A 255 10.17 -20.37 -6.09
CA PRO A 255 8.90 -20.29 -5.39
C PRO A 255 9.10 -19.81 -3.94
N LEU A 256 8.26 -18.92 -3.45
CA LEU A 256 8.38 -18.32 -2.12
C LEU A 256 7.07 -18.36 -1.34
N VAL A 257 7.19 -18.46 -0.01
CA VAL A 257 6.07 -18.55 0.92
C VAL A 257 6.32 -17.59 2.07
N MET A 258 5.35 -16.73 2.35
CA MET A 258 5.39 -15.75 3.42
C MET A 258 4.41 -16.10 4.54
N GLU A 259 4.87 -16.28 5.78
CA GLU A 259 4.00 -16.31 6.96
C GLU A 259 3.57 -14.88 7.32
N VAL A 260 2.27 -14.65 7.47
CA VAL A 260 1.69 -13.36 7.89
C VAL A 260 1.63 -13.26 9.41
N GLY A 261 2.82 -13.19 10.02
CA GLY A 261 3.01 -12.82 11.44
C GLY A 261 3.26 -11.32 11.63
N GLU A 262 3.79 -10.91 12.78
CA GLU A 262 4.21 -9.52 13.02
C GLU A 262 5.31 -9.07 12.05
N ILE A 263 6.27 -9.96 11.79
CA ILE A 263 7.48 -9.71 11.01
C ILE A 263 7.36 -10.05 9.51
N ASN A 264 6.27 -10.69 9.09
CA ASN A 264 6.05 -11.22 7.74
C ASN A 264 7.27 -12.05 7.23
N GLU A 265 7.54 -13.22 7.80
CA GLU A 265 8.70 -14.05 7.44
C GLU A 265 8.55 -14.66 6.04
N ILE A 266 9.55 -14.53 5.17
CA ILE A 266 9.57 -15.05 3.79
C ILE A 266 10.68 -16.09 3.67
N LYS A 267 10.34 -17.28 3.15
CA LYS A 267 11.25 -18.42 3.00
C LYS A 267 10.93 -19.23 1.74
N ALA A 268 11.89 -20.00 1.25
CA ALA A 268 11.64 -21.05 0.29
C ALA A 268 10.80 -22.19 0.93
N PRO A 269 9.94 -22.90 0.17
CA PRO A 269 9.07 -23.95 0.68
C PRO A 269 9.77 -25.00 1.57
N GLY A 270 10.95 -25.49 1.16
CA GLY A 270 11.71 -26.50 1.90
C GLY A 270 12.23 -26.03 3.27
N GLU A 271 12.40 -24.73 3.48
CA GLU A 271 12.88 -24.16 4.75
C GLU A 271 11.81 -24.21 5.85
N TRP A 272 10.54 -24.38 5.50
CA TRP A 272 9.44 -24.61 6.46
C TRP A 272 9.37 -26.06 6.95
N GLY A 273 10.09 -26.99 6.29
CA GLY A 273 9.93 -28.42 6.51
C GLY A 273 8.52 -28.92 6.18
N ARG A 274 8.09 -30.01 6.82
CA ARG A 274 6.77 -30.60 6.58
C ARG A 274 5.65 -29.80 7.26
N LEU A 275 5.04 -28.88 6.51
CA LEU A 275 3.98 -27.99 6.98
C LEU A 275 2.59 -28.42 6.50
N GLU A 276 1.80 -29.09 7.35
CA GLU A 276 0.40 -29.45 7.06
C GLU A 276 -0.53 -28.23 7.07
N ILE A 277 -1.35 -28.07 6.03
CA ILE A 277 -2.26 -26.94 5.85
C ILE A 277 -3.66 -27.47 5.50
N GLN A 278 -4.71 -26.95 6.16
CA GLN A 278 -6.09 -27.46 5.98
C GLN A 278 -6.90 -26.69 4.92
N GLN A 279 -6.55 -25.43 4.63
CA GLN A 279 -7.39 -24.57 3.80
C GLN A 279 -6.59 -23.63 2.89
N GLY A 280 -7.09 -23.44 1.68
CA GLY A 280 -6.51 -22.59 0.64
C GLY A 280 -7.50 -21.58 0.05
N LEU A 281 -7.01 -20.39 -0.31
CA LEU A 281 -7.74 -19.40 -1.10
C LEU A 281 -6.89 -18.87 -2.27
N ILE A 282 -7.38 -19.03 -3.49
CA ILE A 282 -6.82 -18.42 -4.69
C ILE A 282 -7.77 -17.33 -5.17
N GLY A 283 -7.23 -16.19 -5.62
CA GLY A 283 -8.03 -15.13 -6.24
C GLY A 283 -7.80 -13.75 -5.66
N ALA A 284 -8.91 -13.02 -5.55
CA ALA A 284 -9.01 -11.61 -5.18
C ALA A 284 -8.21 -10.68 -6.13
N CYS A 285 -7.96 -9.43 -5.71
CA CYS A 285 -7.22 -8.45 -6.52
C CYS A 285 -5.76 -8.83 -6.82
N ALA A 286 -5.17 -9.71 -6.01
CA ALA A 286 -3.80 -10.15 -6.18
C ALA A 286 -3.66 -11.11 -7.37
N SER A 287 -4.38 -12.24 -7.36
CA SER A 287 -4.17 -13.34 -8.33
C SER A 287 -5.46 -14.12 -8.63
N GLY A 288 -6.44 -13.43 -9.24
CA GLY A 288 -7.73 -14.00 -9.68
C GLY A 288 -8.01 -13.84 -11.18
N ARG A 289 -6.98 -13.59 -11.99
CA ARG A 289 -7.10 -13.33 -13.43
C ARG A 289 -7.17 -14.62 -14.23
N LEU A 290 -7.57 -14.53 -15.49
CA LEU A 290 -7.74 -15.70 -16.34
C LEU A 290 -6.44 -16.54 -16.45
N GLU A 291 -5.28 -15.89 -16.49
CA GLU A 291 -3.96 -16.55 -16.48
C GLU A 291 -3.71 -17.34 -15.18
N ASP A 292 -4.01 -16.76 -14.01
CA ASP A 292 -3.94 -17.46 -12.72
C ASP A 292 -4.86 -18.70 -12.72
N LEU A 293 -6.10 -18.53 -13.18
CA LEU A 293 -7.09 -19.61 -13.23
C LEU A 293 -6.69 -20.73 -14.19
N ARG A 294 -6.03 -20.41 -15.33
CA ARG A 294 -5.46 -21.39 -16.27
C ARG A 294 -4.33 -22.22 -15.62
N VAL A 295 -3.42 -21.58 -14.88
CA VAL A 295 -2.34 -22.26 -14.14
C VAL A 295 -2.92 -23.23 -13.12
N VAL A 296 -3.88 -22.77 -12.31
CA VAL A 296 -4.52 -23.62 -11.29
C VAL A 296 -5.31 -24.75 -11.92
N ALA A 297 -6.03 -24.51 -13.02
CA ALA A 297 -6.72 -25.56 -13.74
C ALA A 297 -5.75 -26.61 -14.29
N ARG A 298 -4.62 -26.22 -14.90
CA ARG A 298 -3.57 -27.14 -15.36
C ARG A 298 -3.06 -28.04 -14.22
N ILE A 299 -2.84 -27.47 -13.05
CA ILE A 299 -2.33 -28.20 -11.89
C ILE A 299 -3.37 -29.20 -11.35
N LEU A 300 -4.63 -28.81 -11.27
CA LEU A 300 -5.71 -29.61 -10.68
C LEU A 300 -6.44 -30.55 -11.67
N ASP A 301 -6.20 -30.42 -12.98
CA ASP A 301 -6.89 -31.21 -14.02
C ASP A 301 -6.74 -32.71 -13.82
N GLY A 302 -7.84 -33.45 -13.94
CA GLY A 302 -7.91 -34.90 -13.72
C GLY A 302 -7.59 -35.39 -12.29
N LYS A 303 -7.31 -34.49 -11.33
CA LYS A 303 -6.91 -34.83 -9.95
C LYS A 303 -8.02 -34.51 -8.94
N LYS A 304 -7.80 -34.87 -7.68
CA LYS A 304 -8.63 -34.47 -6.53
C LYS A 304 -7.77 -33.75 -5.50
N ILE A 305 -8.32 -32.73 -4.85
CA ILE A 305 -7.68 -32.11 -3.68
C ILE A 305 -7.59 -33.12 -2.52
N ALA A 306 -6.64 -32.92 -1.61
CA ALA A 306 -6.38 -33.82 -0.50
C ALA A 306 -7.60 -33.97 0.42
N SER A 307 -7.79 -35.16 0.99
CA SER A 307 -8.90 -35.43 1.91
C SER A 307 -8.83 -34.49 3.12
N GLY A 308 -9.92 -33.76 3.39
CA GLY A 308 -10.00 -32.76 4.45
C GLY A 308 -9.44 -31.37 4.08
N PHE A 309 -8.78 -31.22 2.92
CA PHE A 309 -8.38 -29.89 2.43
C PHE A 309 -9.58 -29.16 1.84
N GLN A 310 -9.68 -27.85 2.08
CA GLN A 310 -10.68 -26.99 1.45
C GLN A 310 -10.03 -25.90 0.60
N LEU A 311 -10.31 -25.91 -0.70
CA LEU A 311 -9.84 -24.89 -1.63
C LEU A 311 -11.00 -24.00 -2.11
N SER A 312 -10.89 -22.69 -1.87
CA SER A 312 -11.78 -21.68 -2.44
C SER A 312 -11.07 -20.91 -3.54
N ILE A 313 -11.78 -20.58 -4.64
CA ILE A 313 -11.24 -19.84 -5.79
C ILE A 313 -12.15 -18.66 -6.13
N VAL A 314 -11.60 -17.46 -6.24
CA VAL A 314 -12.32 -16.20 -6.51
C VAL A 314 -11.81 -15.57 -7.83
N PRO A 315 -12.57 -15.66 -8.94
CA PRO A 315 -12.29 -14.90 -10.16
C PRO A 315 -12.33 -13.38 -9.88
N ALA A 316 -11.44 -12.59 -10.49
CA ALA A 316 -11.32 -11.16 -10.16
C ALA A 316 -12.49 -10.30 -10.71
N SER A 317 -13.11 -10.71 -11.81
CA SER A 317 -14.30 -10.07 -12.38
C SER A 317 -15.34 -11.09 -12.87
N ARG A 318 -16.56 -10.62 -13.13
CA ARG A 318 -17.63 -11.42 -13.76
C ARG A 318 -17.25 -11.84 -15.18
N GLU A 319 -16.53 -10.98 -15.90
CA GLU A 319 -16.05 -11.28 -17.24
C GLU A 319 -15.02 -12.42 -17.24
N ILE A 320 -14.01 -12.35 -16.36
CA ILE A 320 -13.02 -13.44 -16.18
C ILE A 320 -13.72 -14.74 -15.79
N TYR A 321 -14.75 -14.69 -14.94
CA TYR A 321 -15.54 -15.88 -14.59
C TYR A 321 -16.25 -16.46 -15.82
N LEU A 322 -16.92 -15.63 -16.64
CA LEU A 322 -17.57 -16.08 -17.87
C LEU A 322 -16.59 -16.67 -18.89
N GLN A 323 -15.42 -16.06 -19.07
CA GLN A 323 -14.33 -16.59 -19.91
C GLN A 323 -13.82 -17.94 -19.38
N ALA A 324 -13.63 -18.08 -18.06
CA ALA A 324 -13.24 -19.34 -17.43
C ALA A 324 -14.32 -20.44 -17.55
N ILE A 325 -15.60 -20.09 -17.64
CA ILE A 325 -16.67 -21.07 -17.97
C ILE A 325 -16.52 -21.52 -19.42
N GLN A 326 -16.31 -20.59 -20.36
CA GLN A 326 -16.16 -20.88 -21.79
C GLN A 326 -14.93 -21.76 -22.09
N GLU A 327 -13.82 -21.57 -21.37
CA GLU A 327 -12.60 -22.39 -21.48
C GLU A 327 -12.66 -23.73 -20.71
N GLY A 328 -13.79 -24.07 -20.10
CA GLY A 328 -13.93 -25.27 -19.27
C GLY A 328 -12.98 -25.30 -18.07
N ILE A 329 -12.47 -24.14 -17.64
CA ILE A 329 -11.61 -24.00 -16.46
C ILE A 329 -12.44 -24.29 -15.21
N ILE A 330 -13.63 -23.70 -15.11
CA ILE A 330 -14.53 -23.87 -13.95
C ILE A 330 -14.93 -25.34 -13.77
N ASP A 331 -15.22 -26.06 -14.85
CA ASP A 331 -15.54 -27.50 -14.81
C ASP A 331 -14.40 -28.32 -14.21
N ARG A 332 -13.16 -28.09 -14.65
CA ARG A 332 -11.96 -28.78 -14.15
C ARG A 332 -11.69 -28.48 -12.68
N LEU A 333 -11.84 -27.23 -12.27
CA LEU A 333 -11.64 -26.81 -10.88
C LEU A 333 -12.72 -27.39 -9.94
N VAL A 334 -13.99 -27.37 -10.33
CA VAL A 334 -15.07 -27.99 -9.54
C VAL A 334 -14.90 -29.52 -9.48
N LYS A 335 -14.48 -30.16 -10.58
CA LYS A 335 -14.19 -31.60 -10.62
C LYS A 335 -13.05 -32.00 -9.68
N SER A 336 -12.08 -31.14 -9.39
CA SER A 336 -11.04 -31.46 -8.41
C SER A 336 -11.51 -31.40 -6.95
N GLY A 337 -12.66 -30.76 -6.70
CA GLY A 337 -13.22 -30.53 -5.36
C GLY A 337 -13.09 -29.09 -4.86
N ALA A 338 -12.59 -28.16 -5.68
CA ALA A 338 -12.50 -26.75 -5.32
C ALA A 338 -13.87 -26.05 -5.37
N SER A 339 -14.10 -25.12 -4.45
CA SER A 339 -15.28 -24.27 -4.39
C SER A 339 -15.04 -22.96 -5.14
N ILE A 340 -15.80 -22.73 -6.22
CA ILE A 340 -15.73 -21.46 -6.95
C ILE A 340 -16.66 -20.44 -6.32
N LEU A 341 -16.10 -19.34 -5.86
CA LEU A 341 -16.81 -18.22 -5.27
C LEU A 341 -17.16 -17.16 -6.32
N GLY A 342 -18.06 -16.24 -5.97
CA GLY A 342 -18.43 -15.15 -6.85
C GLY A 342 -17.37 -14.05 -6.89
N SER A 343 -17.15 -13.47 -8.08
CA SER A 343 -16.20 -12.37 -8.31
C SER A 343 -16.48 -11.16 -7.44
N SER A 344 -15.61 -10.94 -6.44
CA SER A 344 -15.73 -9.93 -5.38
C SER A 344 -14.49 -9.95 -4.51
N CYS A 345 -14.29 -8.95 -3.65
CA CYS A 345 -13.25 -9.00 -2.61
C CYS A 345 -13.45 -10.16 -1.64
N GLY A 346 -14.71 -10.55 -1.37
CA GLY A 346 -15.07 -11.77 -0.66
C GLY A 346 -14.32 -11.95 0.68
N PRO A 347 -13.48 -13.00 0.84
CA PRO A 347 -12.75 -13.23 2.08
C PRO A 347 -11.64 -12.21 2.38
N CYS A 348 -11.12 -11.50 1.36
CA CYS A 348 -10.02 -10.54 1.51
C CYS A 348 -10.31 -9.46 2.56
N LEU A 349 -11.57 -9.05 2.70
CA LEU A 349 -12.00 -7.98 3.61
C LEU A 349 -12.49 -8.49 4.97
N GLY A 350 -12.31 -9.78 5.29
CA GLY A 350 -12.83 -10.40 6.52
C GLY A 350 -14.36 -10.57 6.55
N SER A 351 -15.07 -10.17 5.49
CA SER A 351 -16.53 -10.18 5.35
C SER A 351 -17.17 -11.56 5.18
N SER A 352 -16.39 -12.64 5.22
CA SER A 352 -16.90 -14.02 5.14
C SER A 352 -16.17 -14.92 6.12
N HIS A 353 -16.92 -15.74 6.86
CA HIS A 353 -16.43 -16.77 7.78
C HIS A 353 -15.79 -17.97 7.05
N MET A 354 -14.81 -17.72 6.17
CA MET A 354 -14.13 -18.80 5.45
C MET A 354 -13.20 -19.61 6.34
N ILE A 355 -12.40 -18.94 7.18
CA ILE A 355 -11.52 -19.64 8.12
C ILE A 355 -12.41 -20.32 9.14
N MET A 356 -12.50 -21.64 9.06
CA MET A 356 -13.38 -22.43 9.93
C MET A 356 -12.85 -22.45 11.36
N ALA A 357 -13.75 -22.71 12.31
CA ALA A 357 -13.36 -23.12 13.65
C ALA A 357 -12.33 -24.27 13.57
N ASP A 358 -11.36 -24.26 14.48
CA ASP A 358 -10.27 -25.22 14.60
C ASP A 358 -9.33 -25.36 13.38
N THR A 359 -9.43 -24.47 12.38
CA THR A 359 -8.42 -24.38 11.30
C THR A 359 -7.10 -23.93 11.89
N ARG A 360 -6.06 -24.77 11.84
CA ARG A 360 -4.73 -24.38 12.33
C ARG A 360 -3.98 -23.50 11.34
N ARG A 361 -4.02 -23.83 10.05
CA ARG A 361 -3.26 -23.14 9.00
C ARG A 361 -4.07 -22.87 7.75
N PHE A 362 -3.84 -21.69 7.18
CA PHE A 362 -4.50 -21.22 5.95
C PHE A 362 -3.46 -20.65 4.99
N ILE A 363 -3.51 -21.03 3.71
CA ILE A 363 -2.61 -20.51 2.66
C ILE A 363 -3.39 -19.76 1.57
N THR A 364 -2.83 -18.69 1.01
CA THR A 364 -3.55 -17.87 0.03
C THR A 364 -2.67 -17.10 -0.96
N THR A 365 -3.26 -16.62 -2.04
CA THR A 365 -2.67 -15.62 -2.95
C THR A 365 -2.91 -14.17 -2.51
N VAL A 366 -3.82 -13.94 -1.55
CA VAL A 366 -4.20 -12.62 -1.01
C VAL A 366 -3.02 -11.95 -0.28
N ASN A 367 -3.06 -10.62 -0.11
CA ASN A 367 -1.97 -9.85 0.48
C ASN A 367 -2.00 -9.82 2.02
N SER A 368 -0.82 -9.62 2.63
CA SER A 368 -0.60 -9.62 4.07
C SER A 368 -1.50 -8.65 4.86
N ASN A 369 -1.69 -7.40 4.42
CA ASN A 369 -2.53 -6.40 5.09
C ASN A 369 -4.02 -6.80 5.12
N SER A 370 -4.47 -7.58 4.14
CA SER A 370 -5.81 -8.16 4.12
C SER A 370 -5.89 -9.39 5.01
N MET A 371 -4.86 -10.25 4.99
CA MET A 371 -4.75 -11.41 5.90
C MET A 371 -4.62 -11.03 7.39
N ARG A 372 -4.02 -9.89 7.72
CA ARG A 372 -4.01 -9.34 9.09
C ARG A 372 -5.41 -8.87 9.54
N ARG A 373 -6.29 -8.46 8.61
CA ARG A 373 -7.67 -8.06 8.88
C ARG A 373 -8.66 -9.23 9.00
N LEU A 374 -8.31 -10.41 8.47
CA LEU A 374 -9.09 -11.63 8.63
C LEU A 374 -9.07 -12.11 10.10
N SER A 375 -10.21 -11.94 10.78
CA SER A 375 -10.40 -12.26 12.20
C SER A 375 -10.51 -13.78 12.44
N ALA A 376 -9.36 -14.43 12.63
CA ALA A 376 -9.27 -15.81 13.11
C ALA A 376 -8.06 -15.90 14.06
N ILE A 377 -8.35 -15.89 15.36
CA ILE A 377 -7.34 -15.95 16.44
C ILE A 377 -6.74 -17.36 16.45
N GLY A 378 -5.41 -17.46 16.56
CA GLY A 378 -4.71 -18.75 16.65
C GLY A 378 -4.48 -19.47 15.32
N VAL A 379 -4.82 -18.86 14.18
CA VAL A 379 -4.63 -19.46 12.85
C VAL A 379 -3.35 -18.93 12.20
N GLU A 380 -2.40 -19.83 11.92
CA GLU A 380 -1.17 -19.55 11.17
C GLU A 380 -1.54 -19.26 9.69
N LYS A 381 -1.04 -18.16 9.12
CA LYS A 381 -1.49 -17.64 7.81
C LYS A 381 -0.31 -17.53 6.85
N TYR A 382 -0.45 -18.08 5.64
CA TYR A 382 0.61 -18.13 4.64
C TYR A 382 0.17 -17.50 3.32
N VAL A 383 1.09 -16.81 2.65
CA VAL A 383 0.88 -16.17 1.35
C VAL A 383 1.87 -16.75 0.34
N ALA A 384 1.39 -17.21 -0.80
CA ALA A 384 2.20 -17.83 -1.86
C ALA A 384 1.58 -17.62 -3.25
N SER A 385 2.26 -18.09 -4.30
CA SER A 385 1.74 -18.07 -5.68
C SER A 385 0.52 -19.00 -5.90
N PRO A 386 -0.33 -18.74 -6.91
CA PRO A 386 -1.48 -19.60 -7.23
C PRO A 386 -1.11 -21.08 -7.42
N ALA A 387 0.04 -21.35 -8.05
CA ALA A 387 0.55 -22.70 -8.23
C ALA A 387 0.92 -23.37 -6.90
N THR A 388 1.60 -22.66 -6.00
CA THR A 388 1.94 -23.17 -4.66
C THR A 388 0.69 -23.48 -3.84
N VAL A 389 -0.34 -22.63 -3.90
CA VAL A 389 -1.63 -22.90 -3.25
C VAL A 389 -2.32 -24.12 -3.85
N ALA A 390 -2.32 -24.25 -5.19
CA ALA A 390 -2.93 -25.39 -5.89
C ALA A 390 -2.21 -26.73 -5.60
N MET A 391 -0.88 -26.73 -5.61
CA MET A 391 -0.06 -27.89 -5.26
C MET A 391 -0.25 -28.30 -3.79
N THR A 392 -0.27 -27.32 -2.88
CA THR A 392 -0.58 -27.55 -1.46
C THR A 392 -1.98 -28.12 -1.26
N ALA A 393 -2.97 -27.70 -2.07
CA ALA A 393 -4.32 -28.25 -2.03
C ALA A 393 -4.41 -29.71 -2.52
N LEU A 394 -3.53 -30.15 -3.43
CA LEU A 394 -3.46 -31.55 -3.87
C LEU A 394 -2.89 -32.48 -2.81
N THR A 395 -1.98 -32.01 -1.95
CA THR A 395 -1.21 -32.84 -1.01
C THR A 395 -1.60 -32.68 0.46
N GLY A 396 -2.24 -31.56 0.83
CA GLY A 396 -2.53 -31.19 2.23
C GLY A 396 -1.30 -30.71 3.01
N VAL A 397 -0.17 -30.54 2.33
CA VAL A 397 1.14 -30.14 2.90
C VAL A 397 1.72 -29.07 1.98
N LEU A 398 2.43 -28.09 2.52
CA LEU A 398 3.10 -27.06 1.71
C LEU A 398 3.94 -27.71 0.60
N THR A 399 3.54 -27.49 -0.66
CA THR A 399 4.11 -28.15 -1.84
C THR A 399 4.18 -27.16 -2.99
N VAL A 400 5.20 -27.27 -3.84
CA VAL A 400 5.38 -26.47 -5.06
C VAL A 400 5.50 -27.33 -6.31
N GLU A 401 5.33 -26.72 -7.47
CA GLU A 401 5.35 -27.40 -8.77
C GLU A 401 6.77 -27.84 -9.18
N VAL A 402 7.78 -27.01 -8.88
CA VAL A 402 9.20 -27.28 -9.12
C VAL A 402 9.96 -27.03 -7.82
N GLU A 403 10.36 -28.10 -7.14
CA GLU A 403 11.17 -28.01 -5.92
C GLU A 403 12.66 -27.88 -6.25
N ARG A 404 13.36 -26.98 -5.55
CA ARG A 404 14.82 -26.87 -5.58
C ARG A 404 15.33 -27.19 -4.17
N THR A 405 15.85 -28.40 -3.97
CA THR A 405 16.13 -29.01 -2.65
C THR A 405 17.06 -28.19 -1.75
N ASP A 406 18.00 -27.46 -2.34
CA ASP A 406 18.99 -26.64 -1.63
C ASP A 406 18.70 -25.13 -1.69
N ALA A 407 17.54 -24.74 -2.24
CA ALA A 407 17.18 -23.34 -2.36
C ALA A 407 16.84 -22.74 -1.00
N LYS A 408 17.60 -21.70 -0.63
CA LYS A 408 17.32 -20.83 0.50
C LYS A 408 17.05 -19.43 0.00
N TYR A 409 16.11 -18.75 0.63
CA TYR A 409 15.86 -17.36 0.33
C TYR A 409 16.93 -16.46 0.98
N PRO A 410 17.73 -15.69 0.21
CA PRO A 410 18.96 -15.08 0.73
C PRO A 410 18.76 -13.80 1.56
N TYR A 411 17.54 -13.26 1.63
CA TYR A 411 17.23 -11.99 2.30
C TYR A 411 16.44 -12.23 3.60
N TRP A 412 17.13 -12.58 4.70
CA TRP A 412 16.51 -12.92 5.99
C TRP A 412 17.26 -12.45 7.26
N GLU A 413 16.49 -12.35 8.36
CA GLU A 413 16.69 -11.76 9.70
C GLU A 413 16.37 -10.24 9.75
N MET A 414 16.30 -9.54 10.89
CA MET A 414 15.92 -9.92 12.28
C MET A 414 14.62 -9.16 12.67
N PRO A 415 13.96 -9.39 13.83
CA PRO A 415 12.89 -8.50 14.32
C PRO A 415 13.41 -7.11 14.71
N LYS A 416 12.65 -6.05 14.38
CA LYS A 416 12.95 -4.69 14.83
C LYS A 416 12.78 -4.57 16.35
N VAL A 417 13.85 -4.23 17.05
CA VAL A 417 13.81 -3.86 18.47
C VAL A 417 13.30 -2.42 18.58
N TRP A 418 12.30 -2.18 19.44
CA TRP A 418 11.83 -0.83 19.74
C TRP A 418 12.94 -0.02 20.40
N VAL A 419 13.24 1.15 19.84
CA VAL A 419 14.28 2.04 20.36
C VAL A 419 13.67 2.96 21.40
N THR A 420 14.15 2.88 22.65
CA THR A 420 13.75 3.77 23.75
C THR A 420 14.89 4.69 24.15
N VAL A 421 14.57 5.92 24.55
CA VAL A 421 15.52 6.88 25.09
C VAL A 421 15.69 6.61 26.59
N ASN A 422 16.93 6.57 27.05
CA ASN A 422 17.24 6.43 28.47
C ASN A 422 16.90 7.74 29.22
N GLU A 423 16.33 7.66 30.41
CA GLU A 423 15.94 8.82 31.25
C GLU A 423 17.08 9.80 31.56
N PHE A 424 18.34 9.37 31.45
CA PHE A 424 19.52 10.23 31.63
C PHE A 424 19.99 10.94 30.35
N GLU A 425 19.49 10.55 29.17
CA GLU A 425 19.84 11.17 27.89
C GLU A 425 19.09 12.48 27.67
N ARG A 426 19.82 13.60 27.67
CA ARG A 426 19.24 14.92 27.37
C ARG A 426 19.04 15.10 25.87
N ARG A 427 17.86 14.72 25.37
CA ARG A 427 17.48 14.89 23.97
C ARG A 427 17.01 16.31 23.61
N TYR A 428 16.62 17.13 24.59
CA TYR A 428 16.19 18.52 24.38
C TYR A 428 17.32 19.54 24.60
N HIS A 429 17.57 20.40 23.61
CA HIS A 429 18.51 21.52 23.71
C HIS A 429 18.13 22.65 22.73
N ASN A 430 18.24 23.93 23.14
CA ASN A 430 17.95 25.10 22.30
C ASN A 430 16.63 25.04 21.48
N ARG A 431 15.54 24.57 22.09
CA ARG A 431 14.23 24.33 21.45
C ARG A 431 14.21 23.23 20.37
N VAL A 432 15.20 22.34 20.36
CA VAL A 432 15.27 21.19 19.45
C VAL A 432 15.29 19.88 20.24
N TRP A 433 14.36 19.00 19.92
CA TRP A 433 14.30 17.61 20.37
C TRP A 433 15.08 16.72 19.40
N ASN A 434 16.25 16.22 19.80
CA ASN A 434 17.13 15.46 18.93
C ASN A 434 16.94 13.94 19.04
N TYR A 435 16.18 13.37 18.11
CA TYR A 435 16.08 11.94 17.84
C TYR A 435 16.60 11.58 16.43
N GLY A 436 17.51 12.38 15.86
CA GLY A 436 18.02 12.21 14.49
C GLY A 436 18.90 10.97 14.26
N ASP A 437 19.38 10.37 15.36
CA ASP A 437 20.06 9.08 15.47
C ASP A 437 19.10 7.88 15.54
N LEU A 438 17.82 8.10 15.88
CA LEU A 438 16.85 7.04 16.13
C LEU A 438 16.03 6.73 14.88
N ASN A 439 16.25 5.55 14.31
CA ASN A 439 15.53 5.06 13.13
C ASN A 439 14.30 4.21 13.54
N SER A 440 13.26 4.21 12.70
CA SER A 440 12.00 3.46 12.88
C SER A 440 11.28 3.73 14.21
N ILE A 441 11.31 4.98 14.72
CA ILE A 441 10.38 5.42 15.76
C ILE A 441 8.96 5.19 15.26
N ALA A 442 8.20 4.33 15.92
CA ALA A 442 6.81 4.07 15.53
C ALA A 442 5.81 5.06 16.13
N CYS A 443 4.67 5.19 15.48
CA CYS A 443 3.56 6.02 15.93
C CYS A 443 3.02 5.56 17.30
N GLU A 444 3.10 4.26 17.60
CA GLU A 444 2.80 3.66 18.91
C GLU A 444 3.78 4.09 20.02
N GLN A 445 5.01 4.51 19.67
CA GLN A 445 5.95 5.08 20.64
C GLN A 445 5.70 6.58 20.87
N LEU A 446 5.13 7.26 19.87
CA LEU A 446 4.69 8.66 19.98
C LEU A 446 3.41 8.78 20.82
N PHE A 447 2.53 7.76 20.82
CA PHE A 447 1.34 7.69 21.67
C PHE A 447 0.87 6.24 21.86
N ASP A 448 0.49 5.84 23.08
CA ASP A 448 0.04 4.47 23.36
C ASP A 448 -1.36 4.19 22.79
N GLU A 449 -1.51 3.11 22.01
CA GLU A 449 -2.80 2.64 21.49
C GLU A 449 -3.82 2.41 22.61
N ALA A 450 -3.42 1.85 23.75
CA ALA A 450 -4.31 1.53 24.86
C ALA A 450 -4.99 2.78 25.47
N CYS A 451 -4.46 3.97 25.20
CA CYS A 451 -5.09 5.24 25.58
C CYS A 451 -6.18 5.68 24.58
N THR A 452 -6.10 5.29 23.30
CA THR A 452 -7.06 5.71 22.26
C THR A 452 -8.50 5.22 22.50
N TYR A 453 -8.66 4.11 23.22
CA TYR A 453 -9.98 3.58 23.62
C TYR A 453 -10.71 4.41 24.69
N ARG A 454 -10.00 5.36 25.34
CA ARG A 454 -10.49 6.14 26.48
C ARG A 454 -10.34 7.66 26.31
N ILE A 455 -9.53 8.08 25.35
CA ILE A 455 -9.18 9.49 25.09
C ILE A 455 -9.63 9.83 23.68
N ALA A 456 -10.44 10.88 23.53
CA ALA A 456 -10.85 11.38 22.22
C ALA A 456 -9.70 12.16 21.56
N PRO A 457 -9.52 12.11 20.22
CA PRO A 457 -8.40 12.75 19.52
C PRO A 457 -8.30 14.28 19.69
N ASP A 458 -9.42 14.94 19.99
CA ASP A 458 -9.56 16.38 20.22
C ASP A 458 -9.23 16.82 21.66
N ASN A 459 -9.16 15.88 22.61
CA ASN A 459 -8.91 16.19 24.02
C ASN A 459 -7.40 16.24 24.32
N PHE A 460 -6.73 17.30 23.87
CA PHE A 460 -5.29 17.48 24.06
C PHE A 460 -4.85 17.36 25.54
N LYS A 461 -5.63 17.89 26.49
CA LYS A 461 -5.29 17.82 27.94
C LYS A 461 -5.19 16.38 28.45
N ALA A 462 -5.97 15.47 27.89
CA ALA A 462 -5.87 14.04 28.20
C ALA A 462 -4.76 13.34 27.40
N ILE A 463 -4.46 13.80 26.18
CA ILE A 463 -3.38 13.27 25.33
C ILE A 463 -1.99 13.60 25.90
N GLN A 464 -1.77 14.86 26.31
CA GLN A 464 -0.46 15.41 26.64
C GLN A 464 0.39 14.53 27.58
N PRO A 465 -0.13 13.97 28.70
CA PRO A 465 0.68 13.18 29.63
C PRO A 465 1.26 11.88 29.06
N TYR A 466 0.70 11.37 27.95
CA TYR A 466 1.11 10.12 27.30
C TYR A 466 1.94 10.35 26.03
N LEU A 467 2.14 11.61 25.64
CA LEU A 467 2.82 11.99 24.41
C LEU A 467 4.32 11.67 24.50
N LEU A 468 4.81 10.87 23.55
CA LEU A 468 6.14 10.26 23.51
C LEU A 468 6.50 9.36 24.71
N ALA A 469 5.54 8.96 25.56
CA ALA A 469 5.84 8.16 26.75
C ALA A 469 6.48 6.78 26.44
N GLY A 470 6.25 6.23 25.23
CA GLY A 470 6.87 5.00 24.74
C GLY A 470 8.23 5.19 24.03
N LEU A 471 8.74 6.41 24.00
CA LEU A 471 10.04 6.79 23.42
C LEU A 471 10.90 7.54 24.45
N ASP A 472 10.40 8.66 24.96
CA ASP A 472 11.07 9.63 25.84
C ASP A 472 10.06 10.19 26.87
N ALA A 473 10.07 9.62 28.07
CA ALA A 473 9.18 10.01 29.16
C ALA A 473 9.43 11.44 29.70
N SER A 474 10.47 12.14 29.25
CA SER A 474 10.73 13.54 29.60
C SER A 474 9.96 14.52 28.72
N PHE A 475 9.53 14.10 27.52
CA PHE A 475 8.95 14.97 26.49
C PHE A 475 7.75 15.79 26.97
N ALA A 476 6.69 15.11 27.43
CA ALA A 476 5.41 15.70 27.81
C ALA A 476 5.51 16.80 28.90
N LYS A 477 6.57 16.78 29.71
CA LYS A 477 6.80 17.74 30.81
C LYS A 477 7.61 18.97 30.40
N ASN A 478 8.40 18.88 29.33
CA ASN A 478 9.41 19.88 28.97
C ASN A 478 9.14 20.56 27.62
N VAL A 479 8.30 19.98 26.76
CA VAL A 479 7.95 20.54 25.44
C VAL A 479 7.38 21.96 25.55
N GLN A 480 7.81 22.84 24.64
CA GLN A 480 7.39 24.24 24.58
C GLN A 480 6.83 24.61 23.21
N VAL A 481 5.96 25.63 23.19
CA VAL A 481 5.41 26.17 21.94
C VAL A 481 6.52 26.80 21.10
N GLY A 482 6.66 26.33 19.86
CA GLY A 482 7.70 26.72 18.92
C GLY A 482 8.88 25.75 18.83
N ASP A 483 8.88 24.66 19.60
CA ASP A 483 9.92 23.63 19.55
C ASP A 483 9.98 22.92 18.18
N LEU A 484 11.18 22.48 17.82
CA LEU A 484 11.45 21.62 16.67
C LEU A 484 11.77 20.21 17.14
N MET A 485 11.50 19.22 16.29
CA MET A 485 11.88 17.82 16.53
C MET A 485 12.68 17.29 15.36
N LEU A 486 13.75 16.53 15.64
CA LEU A 486 14.51 15.77 14.65
C LEU A 486 14.19 14.29 14.79
N GLY A 487 14.09 13.59 13.67
CA GLY A 487 13.92 12.13 13.62
C GLY A 487 14.83 11.47 12.59
N GLY A 488 15.24 10.23 12.83
CA GLY A 488 16.02 9.43 11.89
C GLY A 488 15.22 8.99 10.66
N GLU A 489 15.51 7.78 10.20
CA GLU A 489 14.81 7.16 9.07
C GLU A 489 13.49 6.50 9.49
N ASN A 490 12.54 6.42 8.56
CA ASN A 490 11.26 5.71 8.71
C ASN A 490 10.46 6.15 9.96
N PHE A 491 10.47 7.45 10.27
CA PHE A 491 9.76 8.04 11.40
C PHE A 491 8.23 7.86 11.28
N GLY A 492 7.56 7.61 12.40
CA GLY A 492 6.11 7.44 12.47
C GLY A 492 5.59 6.12 11.85
N CYS A 493 6.44 5.10 11.73
CA CYS A 493 6.02 3.79 11.19
C CYS A 493 5.07 3.03 12.14
N GLY A 494 4.66 1.81 11.78
CA GLY A 494 3.76 1.00 12.60
C GLY A 494 2.27 1.29 12.34
N LYS A 495 1.46 1.31 13.39
CA LYS A 495 0.01 1.56 13.38
C LYS A 495 -0.26 3.04 13.59
N LEU A 496 -1.00 3.65 12.67
CA LEU A 496 -1.33 5.08 12.76
C LEU A 496 -2.31 5.38 13.89
N LEU A 497 -1.94 6.33 14.75
CA LEU A 497 -2.75 6.85 15.84
C LEU A 497 -2.84 8.37 15.68
N GLN A 498 -4.03 8.89 15.38
CA GLN A 498 -4.25 10.33 15.14
C GLN A 498 -3.82 11.19 16.34
N HIS A 499 -3.99 10.67 17.56
CA HIS A 499 -3.58 11.27 18.83
C HIS A 499 -2.10 11.64 18.89
N ALA A 500 -1.21 10.87 18.25
CA ALA A 500 0.21 11.22 18.21
C ALA A 500 0.44 12.51 17.42
N VAL A 501 -0.21 12.64 16.26
CA VAL A 501 -0.10 13.82 15.39
C VAL A 501 -0.77 15.05 16.03
N VAL A 502 -2.01 14.91 16.50
CA VAL A 502 -2.74 16.02 17.13
C VAL A 502 -2.04 16.42 18.43
N GLY A 503 -1.58 15.45 19.23
CA GLY A 503 -0.81 15.73 20.44
C GLY A 503 0.46 16.53 20.17
N LEU A 504 1.25 16.16 19.15
CA LEU A 504 2.47 16.90 18.78
C LEU A 504 2.17 18.32 18.30
N ARG A 505 1.11 18.51 17.50
CA ARG A 505 0.66 19.84 17.06
C ARG A 505 0.22 20.71 18.23
N GLU A 506 -0.67 20.20 19.08
CA GLU A 506 -1.25 20.95 20.21
C GLU A 506 -0.23 21.19 21.34
N ALA A 507 0.79 20.34 21.47
CA ALA A 507 1.96 20.62 22.29
C ALA A 507 2.83 21.77 21.76
N GLY A 508 2.58 22.23 20.53
CA GLY A 508 3.23 23.38 19.92
C GLY A 508 4.51 23.06 19.15
N ILE A 509 4.72 21.81 18.71
CA ILE A 509 5.82 21.47 17.81
C ILE A 509 5.63 22.19 16.47
N LYS A 510 6.57 23.07 16.13
CA LYS A 510 6.53 23.90 14.91
C LYS A 510 6.76 23.07 13.64
N ALA A 511 7.71 22.13 13.69
CA ALA A 511 7.99 21.19 12.60
C ALA A 511 8.79 19.98 13.10
N ILE A 512 8.64 18.85 12.40
CA ILE A 512 9.47 17.65 12.57
C ILE A 512 10.36 17.50 11.34
N ILE A 513 11.68 17.51 11.51
CA ILE A 513 12.66 17.39 10.43
C ILE A 513 13.25 15.99 10.47
N VAL A 514 13.11 15.23 9.37
CA VAL A 514 13.42 13.79 9.35
C VAL A 514 14.34 13.40 8.20
N LYS A 515 15.04 12.26 8.35
CA LYS A 515 15.70 11.61 7.21
C LYS A 515 14.67 10.92 6.30
N SER A 516 13.68 10.25 6.89
CA SER A 516 12.50 9.76 6.15
C SER A 516 11.35 9.41 7.10
N VAL A 517 10.17 9.16 6.54
CA VAL A 517 8.89 9.07 7.27
C VAL A 517 7.95 8.06 6.62
N ASP A 518 7.16 7.34 7.42
CA ASP A 518 6.12 6.43 6.92
C ASP A 518 5.11 7.18 6.06
N ARG A 519 4.74 6.60 4.91
CA ARG A 519 3.91 7.30 3.91
C ARG A 519 2.52 7.68 4.39
N ARG A 520 1.99 6.95 5.36
CA ARG A 520 0.66 7.14 5.93
C ARG A 520 0.75 8.13 7.09
N PHE A 521 1.82 8.07 7.89
CA PHE A 521 2.09 9.05 8.95
C PHE A 521 2.33 10.45 8.39
N PHE A 522 3.15 10.60 7.34
CA PHE A 522 3.36 11.90 6.68
C PHE A 522 2.05 12.54 6.22
N ARG A 523 1.14 11.75 5.65
CA ARG A 523 -0.19 12.23 5.23
C ARG A 523 -1.10 12.54 6.39
N MET A 524 -1.10 11.71 7.44
CA MET A 524 -1.86 11.97 8.67
C MET A 524 -1.38 13.28 9.34
N ALA A 525 -0.07 13.49 9.42
CA ALA A 525 0.54 14.72 9.93
C ALA A 525 0.08 15.95 9.14
N ALA A 526 0.31 15.97 7.82
CA ALA A 526 -0.08 17.07 6.96
C ALA A 526 -1.59 17.37 6.98
N ASN A 527 -2.44 16.34 6.91
CA ASN A 527 -3.90 16.51 6.93
C ASN A 527 -4.44 17.03 8.28
N ASN A 528 -3.65 16.96 9.35
CA ASN A 528 -3.98 17.53 10.66
C ASN A 528 -3.09 18.75 11.00
N GLY A 529 -2.39 19.36 10.03
CA GLY A 529 -1.62 20.58 10.24
C GLY A 529 -0.28 20.41 10.98
N LEU A 530 0.20 19.18 11.21
CA LEU A 530 1.54 18.93 11.74
C LEU A 530 2.55 18.89 10.58
N TRP A 531 3.49 19.83 10.55
CA TRP A 531 4.44 19.94 9.45
C TRP A 531 5.63 18.98 9.63
N ILE A 532 5.88 18.15 8.61
CA ILE A 532 7.06 17.29 8.51
C ILE A 532 7.91 17.73 7.31
N ILE A 533 9.20 17.92 7.55
CA ILE A 533 10.20 18.33 6.56
C ILE A 533 11.17 17.16 6.36
N VAL A 534 11.35 16.68 5.13
CA VAL A 534 12.32 15.62 4.82
C VAL A 534 13.64 16.27 4.39
N ALA A 535 14.63 16.31 5.28
CA ALA A 535 15.93 16.96 5.06
C ALA A 535 17.09 16.12 5.63
N PRO A 536 17.45 14.98 5.00
CA PRO A 536 18.40 14.01 5.56
C PRO A 536 19.77 14.62 5.89
N ALA A 537 20.32 15.41 4.97
CA ALA A 537 21.63 16.02 5.11
C ALA A 537 21.74 16.99 6.30
N LEU A 538 20.64 17.66 6.67
CA LEU A 538 20.60 18.51 7.87
C LEU A 538 20.58 17.66 9.13
N VAL A 539 19.74 16.61 9.18
CA VAL A 539 19.64 15.72 10.35
C VAL A 539 20.96 14.98 10.61
N GLU A 540 21.71 14.61 9.57
CA GLU A 540 23.03 13.97 9.70
C GLU A 540 24.12 14.92 10.19
N LYS A 541 24.05 16.20 9.82
CA LYS A 541 25.00 17.23 10.23
C LYS A 541 24.72 17.82 11.61
N TYR A 542 23.45 17.92 12.02
CA TYR A 542 23.04 18.51 13.28
C TYR A 542 23.78 17.92 14.49
N ARG A 543 24.23 18.79 15.40
CA ARG A 543 24.76 18.45 16.72
C ARG A 543 23.98 19.21 17.78
N SER A 544 23.71 18.55 18.91
CA SER A 544 22.95 19.15 20.02
C SER A 544 23.60 20.45 20.50
N GLY A 545 22.95 21.58 20.24
CA GLY A 545 23.55 22.91 20.38
C GLY A 545 23.26 23.82 19.19
N ASP A 546 23.25 23.26 17.99
CA ASP A 546 23.07 23.98 16.73
C ASP A 546 21.73 24.70 16.66
N GLN A 547 21.71 25.84 15.98
CA GLN A 547 20.51 26.62 15.69
C GLN A 547 19.90 26.16 14.36
N ILE A 548 18.58 25.98 14.33
CA ILE A 548 17.82 25.67 13.12
C ILE A 548 16.84 26.80 12.84
N GLU A 549 16.95 27.43 11.68
CA GLU A 549 16.00 28.42 11.19
C GLU A 549 15.31 27.91 9.92
N ILE A 550 13.99 28.06 9.84
CA ILE A 550 13.18 27.55 8.73
C ILE A 550 12.53 28.73 8.02
N ASP A 551 12.89 28.95 6.77
CA ASP A 551 12.24 29.90 5.87
C ASP A 551 11.39 29.12 4.86
N VAL A 552 10.07 29.24 5.01
CA VAL A 552 9.10 28.52 4.20
C VAL A 552 8.87 29.20 2.84
N GLU A 553 9.09 30.51 2.77
CA GLU A 553 8.72 31.34 1.62
C GLU A 553 9.84 31.36 0.58
N ASP A 554 11.10 31.30 1.03
CA ASP A 554 12.29 31.15 0.18
C ASP A 554 12.74 29.68 -0.03
N GLU A 555 12.00 28.69 0.48
CA GLU A 555 12.29 27.24 0.39
C GLU A 555 13.66 26.85 1.00
N ARG A 556 14.00 27.39 2.17
CA ARG A 556 15.32 27.20 2.81
C ARG A 556 15.21 26.77 4.27
N ILE A 557 16.17 25.96 4.69
CA ILE A 557 16.42 25.67 6.11
C ILE A 557 17.90 25.88 6.40
N PHE A 558 18.20 26.60 7.48
CA PHE A 558 19.56 26.94 7.88
C PHE A 558 19.96 26.13 9.10
N LEU A 559 21.15 25.54 9.07
CA LEU A 559 21.82 24.97 10.25
C LEU A 559 22.98 25.90 10.61
N ASN A 560 22.81 26.67 11.69
CA ASN A 560 23.66 27.80 12.09
C ASN A 560 23.81 28.90 11.02
N ARG A 561 24.61 28.63 9.98
CA ARG A 561 24.84 29.50 8.80
C ARG A 561 24.92 28.73 7.49
N GLU A 562 24.86 27.40 7.52
CA GLU A 562 24.84 26.58 6.30
C GLU A 562 23.40 26.51 5.78
N GLU A 563 23.19 26.91 4.53
CA GLU A 563 21.90 26.82 3.84
C GLU A 563 21.69 25.41 3.26
N PHE A 564 20.52 24.83 3.53
CA PHE A 564 20.01 23.63 2.89
C PHE A 564 18.76 24.02 2.12
N LYS A 565 18.79 23.82 0.80
CA LYS A 565 17.63 24.07 -0.05
C LYS A 565 16.58 22.97 0.17
N LEU A 566 15.34 23.37 0.39
CA LEU A 566 14.19 22.45 0.44
C LEU A 566 13.67 22.16 -0.98
N PRO A 567 12.99 21.02 -1.20
CA PRO A 567 12.21 20.80 -2.42
C PRO A 567 11.07 21.80 -2.55
N PHE A 568 10.55 22.00 -3.77
CA PHE A 568 9.48 22.98 -4.02
C PHE A 568 8.22 22.68 -3.18
N ILE A 569 7.60 23.70 -2.57
CA ILE A 569 6.35 23.53 -1.83
C ILE A 569 5.28 24.49 -2.33
N ASP A 570 4.21 23.94 -2.89
CA ASP A 570 3.04 24.68 -3.35
C ASP A 570 2.42 25.54 -2.22
N THR A 571 2.13 26.81 -2.50
CA THR A 571 1.64 27.76 -1.48
C THR A 571 0.29 27.33 -0.92
N ALA A 572 -0.58 26.70 -1.73
CA ALA A 572 -1.85 26.18 -1.23
C ALA A 572 -1.67 25.06 -0.18
N PHE A 573 -0.57 24.30 -0.24
CA PHE A 573 -0.23 23.33 0.80
C PHE A 573 0.26 24.02 2.08
N THR A 574 1.08 25.07 1.98
CA THR A 574 1.54 25.80 3.18
C THR A 574 0.39 26.53 3.87
N GLU A 575 -0.55 27.09 3.12
CA GLU A 575 -1.80 27.67 3.63
C GLU A 575 -2.70 26.62 4.30
N MET A 576 -2.89 25.44 3.69
CA MET A 576 -3.61 24.31 4.31
C MET A 576 -3.00 23.93 5.68
N ILE A 577 -1.67 23.83 5.77
CA ILE A 577 -0.98 23.54 7.05
C ILE A 577 -1.19 24.68 8.06
N ARG A 578 -1.03 25.95 7.63
CA ARG A 578 -1.27 27.15 8.48
C ARG A 578 -2.71 27.22 9.01
N ASN A 579 -3.69 26.72 8.25
CA ASN A 579 -5.10 26.65 8.63
C ASN A 579 -5.46 25.45 9.53
N GLY A 580 -4.48 24.59 9.90
CA GLY A 580 -4.67 23.47 10.82
C GLY A 580 -4.88 22.10 10.17
N GLY A 581 -4.82 22.02 8.84
CA GLY A 581 -4.94 20.78 8.08
C GLY A 581 -5.96 20.85 6.94
N ILE A 582 -6.52 19.69 6.59
CA ILE A 582 -7.40 19.53 5.43
C ILE A 582 -8.90 19.66 5.78
N TYR A 583 -9.21 19.96 7.04
CA TYR A 583 -10.55 20.06 7.62
C TYR A 583 -10.89 21.52 7.96
#